data_AF-A0A962Z4Q7-F1
#
_entry.id   AF-A0A962Z4Q7-F1
#
_cell.length_a   1.000
_cell.length_b   1.000
_cell.length_c   1.000
_cell.angle_alpha   90.00
_cell.angle_beta   90.00
_cell.angle_gamma   90.00
#
_symmetry.space_group_name_H-M   'P 1'
#
loop_
_entity.id
_entity.type
_entity.pdbx_description
1 polymer ?
#
loop_
_entity_poly.entity_id
_entity_poly.type
_entity_poly.pdbx_seq_one_letter_code
_entity_poly.pdbx_strand_id
1 'polypeptide(L)' 'DAEAKKFLQEKGNPFIAVGVDPQSDAVMDLGVYGAPETFLIDKQGVIRKKHKGAMTLQVWRDEFKPLIEKLEKS' A
#
# COMPACT_ATOMS: atom_id res chain seq x y z
N ASP A 1 -10.15 -4.47 15.39
CA ASP A 1 -8.77 -4.06 15.78
C ASP A 1 -7.96 -5.14 16.48
N ALA A 2 -8.51 -5.86 17.47
CA ALA A 2 -7.78 -6.88 18.21
C ALA A 2 -7.28 -8.01 17.29
N GLU A 3 -8.10 -8.41 16.32
CA GLU A 3 -7.81 -9.43 15.32
C GLU A 3 -6.69 -8.98 14.37
N ALA A 4 -6.72 -7.72 13.92
CA ALA A 4 -5.69 -7.14 13.07
C ALA A 4 -4.34 -7.05 13.80
N LYS A 5 -4.35 -6.64 15.07
CA LYS A 5 -3.14 -6.61 15.91
C LYS A 5 -2.57 -8.01 16.13
N LYS A 6 -3.42 -8.98 16.44
CA LYS A 6 -3.03 -10.39 16.59
C LYS A 6 -2.42 -10.96 15.30
N PHE A 7 -3.03 -10.68 14.15
CA PHE A 7 -2.49 -11.09 12.85
C PHE A 7 -1.07 -10.59 12.62
N LEU A 8 -0.80 -9.30 12.88
CA LEU A 8 0.54 -8.72 12.75
C LEU A 8 1.53 -9.29 13.76
N GLN A 9 1.09 -9.65 14.96
CA GLN A 9 1.94 -10.31 15.96
C GLN A 9 2.33 -11.73 15.51
N GLU A 10 1.39 -12.50 14.95
CA GLU A 10 1.62 -13.89 14.55
C GLU A 10 2.39 -14.03 13.21
N LYS A 11 2.16 -13.11 12.27
CA LYS A 11 2.77 -13.15 10.92
C LYS A 11 3.99 -12.24 10.78
N GLY A 12 4.26 -11.41 11.78
CA GLY A 12 5.23 -10.32 11.69
C GLY A 12 4.63 -9.08 11.03
N ASN A 13 5.18 -7.92 11.38
CA ASN A 13 4.72 -6.63 10.88
C ASN A 13 5.77 -6.03 9.93
N PRO A 14 5.52 -5.97 8.61
CA PRO A 14 6.43 -5.36 7.65
C PRO A 14 6.28 -3.84 7.55
N PHE A 15 5.30 -3.24 8.22
CA PHE A 15 4.93 -1.83 8.05
C PHE A 15 5.58 -0.93 9.09
N ILE A 16 6.07 0.23 8.65
CA ILE A 16 6.59 1.29 9.55
C ILE A 16 5.49 1.96 10.38
N ALA A 17 4.26 1.94 9.87
CA ALA A 17 3.07 2.49 10.50
C ALA A 17 1.83 1.72 10.03
N VAL A 18 0.82 1.61 10.90
CA VAL A 18 -0.45 0.95 10.61
C VAL A 18 -1.57 1.91 10.96
N GLY A 19 -2.31 2.36 9.93
CA GLY A 19 -3.51 3.17 10.10
C GLY A 19 -4.74 2.28 10.39
N VAL A 20 -5.71 2.84 11.11
CA VAL A 20 -7.02 2.23 11.32
C VAL A 20 -8.06 3.18 10.72
N ASP A 21 -8.90 2.67 9.83
CA ASP A 21 -9.93 3.45 9.13
C ASP A 21 -11.32 2.89 9.44
N PRO A 22 -11.86 3.16 10.64
CA PRO A 22 -13.12 2.58 11.08
C PRO A 22 -14.34 3.21 10.40
N GLN A 23 -14.19 4.42 9.84
CA GLN A 23 -15.27 5.15 9.15
C GLN A 23 -15.17 5.06 7.62
N SER A 24 -14.12 4.41 7.09
CA SER A 24 -13.86 4.29 5.65
C SER A 24 -13.55 5.62 4.95
N ASP A 25 -13.16 6.66 5.68
CA ASP A 25 -12.90 7.99 5.12
C ASP A 25 -11.72 7.93 4.13
N ALA A 26 -10.63 7.25 4.52
CA ALA A 26 -9.45 7.11 3.67
C ALA A 26 -9.72 6.20 2.46
N VAL A 27 -10.48 5.13 2.64
CA VAL A 27 -10.92 4.24 1.54
C VAL A 27 -11.72 5.03 0.50
N MET A 28 -12.63 5.90 0.93
CA MET A 28 -13.43 6.73 0.04
C MET A 28 -12.59 7.78 -0.69
N ASP A 29 -11.76 8.54 0.04
CA ASP A 29 -10.92 9.59 -0.53
C ASP A 29 -9.91 9.05 -1.55
N LEU A 30 -9.37 7.84 -1.31
CA LEU A 30 -8.45 7.15 -2.22
C LEU A 30 -9.16 6.38 -3.36
N GLY A 31 -10.49 6.42 -3.39
CA GLY A 31 -11.32 5.69 -4.35
C GLY A 31 -11.02 4.18 -4.35
N VAL A 32 -10.77 3.60 -3.17
CA VAL A 32 -10.51 2.17 -2.98
C VAL A 32 -11.83 1.42 -3.11
N TYR A 33 -11.85 0.40 -3.98
CA TYR A 33 -13.08 -0.36 -4.25
C TYR A 33 -13.11 -1.71 -3.52
N GLY A 34 -11.95 -2.18 -3.05
CA GLY A 34 -11.82 -3.40 -2.30
C GLY A 34 -10.37 -3.63 -1.86
N ALA A 35 -10.16 -4.66 -1.02
CA ALA A 35 -8.83 -5.09 -0.63
C ALA A 35 -8.45 -6.41 -1.32
N PRO A 36 -7.16 -6.66 -1.58
CA PRO A 36 -6.02 -5.75 -1.34
C PRO A 36 -5.81 -4.75 -2.49
N GLU A 37 -5.37 -3.55 -2.14
CA GLU A 37 -4.88 -2.52 -3.06
C GLU A 37 -3.54 -1.97 -2.55
N THR A 38 -2.68 -1.47 -3.45
CA THR A 38 -1.39 -0.87 -3.09
C THR A 38 -1.15 0.40 -3.89
N PHE A 39 -0.71 1.46 -3.20
CA PHE A 39 -0.40 2.76 -3.79
C PHE A 39 1.08 3.05 -3.70
N LEU A 40 1.65 3.62 -4.77
CA LEU A 40 2.97 4.24 -4.75
C LEU A 40 2.79 5.75 -4.72
N ILE A 41 3.30 6.37 -3.67
CA ILE A 41 3.25 7.82 -3.43
C ILE A 41 4.69 8.34 -3.50
N ASP A 42 4.93 9.44 -4.20
CA ASP A 42 6.26 10.05 -4.28
C ASP A 42 6.57 10.98 -3.10
N LYS A 43 7.75 11.60 -3.13
CA LYS A 43 8.23 12.54 -2.09
C LYS A 43 7.39 13.82 -1.99
N GLN A 44 6.60 14.15 -3.01
CA GLN A 44 5.72 15.31 -3.03
C GLN A 44 4.29 14.96 -2.57
N GLY A 45 4.04 13.71 -2.16
CA GLY A 45 2.71 13.25 -1.73
C GLY A 45 1.78 12.91 -2.89
N VAL A 46 2.29 12.79 -4.12
CA VAL A 46 1.47 12.48 -5.30
C VAL A 46 1.41 10.98 -5.52
N ILE A 47 0.20 10.44 -5.69
CA ILE A 47 0.01 9.05 -6.11
C ILE A 47 0.52 8.90 -7.54
N ARG A 48 1.58 8.10 -7.71
CA ARG A 48 2.17 7.78 -9.03
C ARG A 48 1.65 6.48 -9.61
N LYS A 49 1.18 5.57 -8.75
CA LYS A 49 0.60 4.30 -9.18
C LYS A 49 -0.42 3.79 -8.16
N LYS A 50 -1.48 3.17 -8.68
CA LYS A 50 -2.44 2.35 -7.95
C LYS A 50 -2.44 0.94 -8.54
N HIS A 51 -2.34 -0.07 -7.70
CA HIS A 51 -2.45 -1.49 -8.06
C HIS A 51 -3.63 -2.14 -7.35
N LYS A 52 -4.44 -2.87 -8.11
CA LYS A 52 -5.58 -3.63 -7.59
C LYS A 52 -5.21 -5.12 -7.55
N GLY A 53 -5.46 -5.76 -6.41
CA GLY A 53 -5.13 -7.16 -6.18
C GLY A 53 -3.83 -7.35 -5.41
N ALA A 54 -3.49 -8.62 -5.16
CA ALA A 54 -2.35 -8.97 -4.32
C ALA A 54 -1.03 -8.48 -4.93
N MET A 55 -0.11 -8.05 -4.06
CA MET A 55 1.26 -7.74 -4.45
C MET A 55 2.05 -9.04 -4.65
N THR A 56 2.25 -9.44 -5.90
CA THR A 56 3.09 -10.58 -6.25
C THR A 56 4.52 -10.13 -6.55
N LEU A 57 5.48 -11.06 -6.52
CA LEU A 57 6.86 -10.75 -6.94
C LEU A 57 6.95 -10.26 -8.38
N GLN A 58 6.05 -10.71 -9.26
CA GLN A 58 6.00 -10.26 -10.64
C GLN A 58 5.53 -8.80 -10.73
N VAL A 59 4.39 -8.46 -10.10
CA VAL A 59 3.89 -7.08 -10.05
C VAL A 59 4.95 -6.14 -9.45
N TRP A 60 5.62 -6.57 -8.38
CA TRP A 60 6.69 -5.80 -7.77
C TRP A 60 7.84 -5.53 -8.75
N ARG A 61 8.37 -6.58 -9.38
CA ARG A 61 9.55 -6.50 -10.27
C ARG A 61 9.26 -5.73 -11.54
N ASP A 62 8.09 -5.95 -12.12
CA ASP A 62 7.77 -5.45 -13.46
C ASP A 62 7.16 -4.04 -13.41
N GLU A 63 6.46 -3.69 -12.32
CA GLU A 63 5.69 -2.45 -12.26
C GLU A 63 6.13 -1.47 -11.17
N PHE A 64 6.45 -1.94 -9.96
CA PHE A 64 6.75 -1.04 -8.83
C PHE A 64 8.23 -0.68 -8.76
N LYS A 65 9.11 -1.68 -8.74
CA LYS A 65 10.55 -1.48 -8.59
C LYS A 65 11.13 -0.51 -9.63
N PRO A 66 10.85 -0.65 -10.94
CA PRO A 66 11.42 0.27 -11.95
C PRO A 66 10.89 1.69 -11.80
N LEU A 67 9.62 1.85 -11.39
CA LEU A 67 9.01 3.16 -11.17
C LEU A 67 9.61 3.85 -9.94
N ILE A 68 9.83 3.11 -8.85
CA ILE A 68 10.52 3.61 -7.65
C ILE A 68 11.92 4.09 -8.02
N GLU A 69 12.71 3.26 -8.71
CA GLU A 69 14.07 3.61 -9.14
C GLU A 69 14.10 4.87 -10.03
N LYS A 70 13.07 5.09 -10.86
CA LYS A 70 12.93 6.31 -11.65
C LYS A 70 12.63 7.53 -10.78
N LEU A 71 11.73 7.40 -9.81
CA LEU A 71 11.32 8.48 -8.91
C LEU A 71 12.46 8.87 -7.95
N GLU A 72 13.32 7.94 -7.56
CA GLU A 72 14.46 8.22 -6.69
C GLU A 72 15.58 9.02 -7.38
N LYS A 73 15.71 8.90 -8.70
CA LYS A 73 16.69 9.63 -9.52
C LYS A 73 16.25 11.05 -9.89
N SER A 74 14.99 11.39 -9.63
CA SER A 74 14.39 12.70 -9.90
C SER A 74 14.43 13.58 -8.65
#